data_AF-A0A2N5ZKG4-F1
#
_entry.id   AF-A0A2N5ZKG4-F1
#
_cell.length_a   1.000
_cell.length_b   1.000
_cell.length_c   1.000
_cell.angle_alpha   90.00
_cell.angle_beta   90.00
_cell.angle_gamma   90.00
#
_symmetry.space_group_name_H-M   'P 1'
#
loop_
_entity.id
_entity.type
_entity.pdbx_description
1 polymer ?
#
loop_
_entity_poly.entity_id
_entity_poly.type
_entity_poly.pdbx_seq_one_letter_code
_entity_poly.pdbx_strand_id
1 'polypeptide(L)'
;MKNLKLINYLIILLFVGTGITSCIKSKDKMKNPLLTETNQIIDFNSVTVQSVSDATDISILNAKDNLATIYGKKNTDRTFENTMQSLDNIYNDLMKVNQVISLLAYVHPNDEIRNKCLESTAEFGKFFNEISLSEELYNAVKEYSLMDESKELKSAKKKYLIETVEEFERNGFALSKEKRQELKLYKDKLSDLGIQFDANISSHQDFLVATEEQMDGLPEDYKKSHLQEDRTYKIGMEYPSYIPFMKYSKSDEARKELARKYKNTAADKNLDILKQILVEREKMAKLLGYKTFAAYRTENRMAKSPEVVWNFENSLKEKVKPKALSDYQELLEVKREIRNDITLQSIES
;
A
#
# COMPACT_ATOMS: atom_id res chain seq x y z
N MET A 1 31.11 21.70 82.62
CA MET A 1 31.45 22.78 81.66
C MET A 1 30.57 22.62 80.43
N LYS A 2 29.76 23.67 80.13
CA LYS A 2 29.20 24.08 78.82
C LYS A 2 28.34 23.05 78.03
N ASN A 3 27.02 23.25 77.88
CA ASN A 3 26.27 24.26 77.09
C ASN A 3 26.05 23.89 75.61
N LEU A 4 24.76 23.79 75.23
CA LEU A 4 24.04 24.31 74.02
C LEU A 4 22.95 23.28 73.60
N LYS A 5 21.63 23.54 73.75
CA LYS A 5 20.75 24.39 72.89
C LYS A 5 20.77 23.91 71.42
N LEU A 6 19.70 23.83 70.62
CA LEU A 6 18.26 24.11 70.67
C LEU A 6 17.74 23.67 69.26
N ILE A 7 16.52 23.15 69.16
CA ILE A 7 15.48 23.45 68.14
C ILE A 7 15.86 23.41 66.62
N ASN A 8 15.20 22.56 65.82
CA ASN A 8 14.28 23.06 64.78
C ASN A 8 13.33 22.00 64.15
N TYR A 9 12.15 22.52 63.85
CA TYR A 9 10.95 21.95 63.22
C TYR A 9 11.11 21.53 61.74
N LEU A 10 10.05 20.90 61.21
CA LEU A 10 9.60 20.81 59.81
C LEU A 10 10.01 19.58 58.98
N ILE A 11 9.17 18.53 59.02
CA ILE A 11 8.93 17.65 57.86
C ILE A 11 7.41 17.66 57.62
N ILE A 12 6.98 18.60 56.77
CA ILE A 12 5.73 18.56 56.02
C ILE A 12 6.14 18.78 54.56
N LEU A 13 5.45 18.08 53.66
CA LEU A 13 5.50 18.15 52.19
C LEU A 13 6.61 17.37 51.48
N LEU A 14 6.20 16.27 50.82
CA LEU A 14 6.55 15.99 49.42
C LEU A 14 5.57 14.95 48.84
N PHE A 15 4.32 15.37 48.65
CA PHE A 15 3.37 14.75 47.72
C PHE A 15 3.10 15.77 46.60
N VAL A 16 4.12 16.06 45.79
CA VAL A 16 4.00 16.84 44.54
C VAL A 16 4.99 16.25 43.54
N GLY A 17 4.64 15.09 42.98
CA GLY A 17 5.51 14.34 42.06
C GLY A 17 4.87 13.99 40.71
N THR A 18 3.63 14.40 40.44
CA THR A 18 2.91 14.02 39.21
C THR A 18 2.49 15.21 38.33
N GLY A 19 2.68 16.45 38.79
CA GLY A 19 2.32 17.66 38.02
C GLY A 19 3.44 18.22 37.14
N ILE A 20 4.71 17.87 37.40
CA ILE A 20 5.86 18.52 36.75
C ILE A 20 6.19 17.87 35.39
N THR A 21 6.00 16.56 35.24
CA THR A 21 6.21 15.88 33.94
C THR A 21 5.16 16.25 32.89
N SER A 22 3.91 16.55 33.31
CA SER A 22 2.86 17.04 32.40
C SER A 22 3.08 18.50 31.99
N CYS A 23 3.58 19.35 32.89
CA CYS A 23 3.82 20.77 32.60
C CYS A 23 5.06 21.01 31.72
N ILE A 24 6.12 20.20 31.86
CA ILE A 24 7.33 20.34 31.02
C ILE A 24 7.04 19.93 29.57
N LYS A 25 6.26 18.87 29.33
CA LYS A 25 5.86 18.47 27.96
C LYS A 25 4.94 19.49 27.25
N SER A 26 4.22 20.32 28.00
CA SER A 26 3.32 21.32 27.40
C SER A 26 4.02 22.56 26.84
N LYS A 27 5.20 22.92 27.35
CA LYS A 27 5.91 24.14 26.93
C LYS A 27 6.69 23.99 25.62
N ASP A 28 7.15 22.78 25.28
CA ASP A 28 7.86 22.51 24.01
C ASP A 28 6.93 22.30 22.81
N LYS A 29 5.63 22.01 23.03
CA LYS A 29 4.61 22.00 21.96
C LYS A 29 4.56 23.33 21.19
N MET A 30 4.89 24.46 21.82
CA MET A 30 4.80 25.79 21.22
C MET A 30 6.04 26.22 20.41
N LYS A 31 7.05 25.37 20.23
CA LYS A 31 8.27 25.72 19.46
C LYS A 31 8.63 24.79 18.32
N ASN A 32 7.96 23.63 18.18
CA ASN A 32 8.26 22.73 17.08
C ASN A 32 7.55 23.20 15.80
N PRO A 33 8.27 23.49 14.70
CA PRO A 33 7.68 23.99 13.45
C PRO A 33 6.72 23.02 12.77
N LEU A 34 6.73 21.74 13.17
CA LEU A 34 5.89 20.68 12.61
C LEU A 34 4.64 20.38 13.46
N LEU A 35 4.54 20.96 14.68
CA LEU A 35 3.39 20.81 15.56
C LEU A 35 2.50 22.05 15.49
N THR A 36 1.84 22.24 14.34
CA THR A 36 1.01 23.42 14.07
C THR A 36 -0.49 23.16 14.27
N GLU A 37 -1.23 24.22 14.59
CA GLU A 37 -2.69 24.16 14.62
C GLU A 37 -3.28 24.15 13.21
N THR A 38 -4.57 23.79 13.10
CA THR A 38 -5.29 23.80 11.83
C THR A 38 -5.21 25.18 11.17
N ASN A 39 -4.89 25.23 9.87
CA ASN A 39 -4.72 26.45 9.07
C ASN A 39 -3.58 27.39 9.50
N GLN A 40 -2.62 26.92 10.30
CA GLN A 40 -1.39 27.68 10.54
C GLN A 40 -0.33 27.40 9.48
N ILE A 41 0.40 28.45 9.11
CA ILE A 41 1.54 28.35 8.18
C ILE A 41 2.65 27.56 8.86
N ILE A 42 3.19 26.57 8.16
CA ILE A 42 4.36 25.82 8.59
C ILE A 42 5.61 26.59 8.20
N ASP A 43 6.46 26.90 9.16
CA ASP A 43 7.77 27.51 8.91
C ASP A 43 8.79 26.44 8.51
N PHE A 44 8.79 26.08 7.23
CA PHE A 44 9.68 25.06 6.69
C PHE A 44 11.17 25.41 6.85
N ASN A 45 11.52 26.69 6.98
CA ASN A 45 12.92 27.13 7.09
C ASN A 45 13.52 26.83 8.46
N SER A 46 12.71 26.66 9.51
CA SER A 46 13.18 26.34 10.86
C SER A 46 13.17 24.85 11.18
N VAL A 47 12.81 23.99 10.21
CA VAL A 47 12.84 22.54 10.39
C VAL A 47 14.28 22.06 10.56
N THR A 48 14.49 21.25 11.59
CA THR A 48 15.75 20.58 11.93
C THR A 48 15.52 19.08 12.12
N VAL A 49 16.59 18.28 12.03
CA VAL A 49 16.55 16.83 12.34
C VAL A 49 15.91 16.58 13.71
N GLN A 50 16.27 17.37 14.73
CA GLN A 50 15.70 17.24 16.07
C GLN A 50 14.20 17.54 16.07
N SER A 51 13.74 18.61 15.40
CA SER A 51 12.31 18.92 15.34
C SER A 51 11.48 17.82 14.67
N VAL A 52 12.03 17.13 13.66
CA VAL A 52 11.37 15.97 13.02
C VAL A 52 11.23 14.81 14.01
N SER A 53 12.30 14.50 14.74
CA SER A 53 12.27 13.46 15.78
C SER A 53 11.25 13.79 16.86
N ASP A 54 11.33 14.99 17.43
CA ASP A 54 10.45 15.43 18.52
C ASP A 54 8.98 15.44 18.07
N ALA A 55 8.68 15.92 16.87
CA ALA A 55 7.32 15.95 16.34
C ALA A 55 6.75 14.54 16.18
N THR A 56 7.57 13.60 15.70
CA THR A 56 7.19 12.19 15.55
C THR A 56 6.87 11.57 16.90
N ASP A 57 7.80 11.67 17.85
CA ASP A 57 7.68 11.09 19.19
C ASP A 57 6.49 11.67 19.96
N ILE A 58 6.33 12.99 19.95
CA ILE A 58 5.22 13.68 20.62
C ILE A 58 3.89 13.29 20.01
N SER A 59 3.79 13.18 18.68
CA SER A 59 2.54 12.85 18.00
C SER A 59 2.10 11.41 18.31
N ILE A 60 3.03 10.45 18.23
CA ILE A 60 2.77 9.05 18.55
C ILE A 60 2.40 8.91 20.04
N LEU A 61 3.11 9.59 20.93
CA LEU A 61 2.80 9.55 22.37
C LEU A 61 1.40 10.10 22.65
N ASN A 62 1.07 11.29 22.12
CA ASN A 62 -0.26 11.88 22.32
C ASN A 62 -1.37 10.96 21.78
N ALA A 63 -1.14 10.33 20.62
CA ALA A 63 -2.08 9.37 20.06
C ALA A 63 -2.26 8.15 20.97
N LYS A 64 -1.19 7.60 21.56
CA LYS A 64 -1.28 6.51 22.54
C LYS A 64 -2.09 6.91 23.77
N ASP A 65 -1.86 8.09 24.33
CA ASP A 65 -2.59 8.61 25.49
C ASP A 65 -4.09 8.80 25.17
N ASN A 66 -4.40 9.32 23.98
CA ASN A 66 -5.78 9.49 23.53
C ASN A 66 -6.48 8.15 23.23
N LEU A 67 -5.77 7.18 22.66
CA LEU A 67 -6.28 5.82 22.46
C LEU A 67 -6.60 5.15 23.81
N ALA A 68 -5.74 5.30 24.81
CA ALA A 68 -6.00 4.78 26.16
C ALA A 68 -7.29 5.35 26.77
N THR A 69 -7.67 6.58 26.40
CA THR A 69 -8.94 7.18 26.81
C THR A 69 -10.14 6.50 26.17
N ILE A 70 -10.04 6.06 24.91
CA ILE A 70 -11.08 5.27 24.22
C ILE A 70 -11.19 3.88 24.85
N TYR A 71 -10.06 3.25 25.17
CA TYR A 71 -10.00 1.92 25.78
C TYR A 71 -10.58 1.89 27.18
N GLY A 72 -10.34 2.94 27.98
CA GLY A 72 -10.82 3.06 29.35
C GLY A 72 -12.33 3.31 29.50
N LYS A 73 -13.08 3.50 28.41
CA LYS A 73 -14.55 3.68 28.48
C LYS A 73 -15.25 2.36 28.77
N LYS A 74 -16.21 2.38 29.70
CA LYS A 74 -17.12 1.26 29.89
C LYS A 74 -18.06 1.17 28.70
N ASN A 75 -18.47 -0.06 28.37
CA ASN A 75 -19.37 -0.34 27.25
C ASN A 75 -20.67 0.51 27.31
N THR A 76 -21.27 0.66 28.49
CA THR A 76 -22.50 1.46 28.69
C THR A 76 -22.35 2.96 28.46
N ASP A 77 -21.11 3.46 28.46
CA ASP A 77 -20.83 4.89 28.44
C ASP A 77 -20.34 5.35 27.05
N ARG A 78 -20.30 4.45 26.05
CA ARG A 78 -19.81 4.75 24.71
C ARG A 78 -20.80 5.59 23.92
N THR A 79 -20.29 6.66 23.30
CA THR A 79 -21.03 7.53 22.38
C THR A 79 -20.23 7.76 21.11
N PHE A 80 -20.86 8.34 20.09
CA PHE A 80 -20.16 8.72 18.86
C PHE A 80 -18.93 9.58 19.16
N GLU A 81 -19.10 10.60 20.00
CA GLU A 81 -18.08 11.61 20.30
C GLU A 81 -16.87 11.00 21.03
N ASN A 82 -17.12 10.14 22.02
CA ASN A 82 -16.06 9.59 22.86
C ASN A 82 -15.37 8.34 22.28
N THR A 83 -15.92 7.77 21.20
CA THR A 83 -15.37 6.59 20.52
C THR A 83 -14.95 6.94 19.09
N MET A 84 -15.93 7.20 18.21
CA MET A 84 -15.65 7.42 16.77
C MET A 84 -15.00 8.76 16.50
N GLN A 85 -15.55 9.87 17.01
CA GLN A 85 -14.97 11.19 16.79
C GLN A 85 -13.60 11.32 17.48
N SER A 86 -13.44 10.70 18.65
CA SER A 86 -12.15 10.65 19.33
C SER A 86 -11.10 9.89 18.50
N LEU A 87 -11.48 8.79 17.86
CA LEU A 87 -10.61 8.06 16.93
C LEU A 87 -10.25 8.92 15.69
N ASP A 88 -11.23 9.61 15.11
CA ASP A 88 -11.00 10.50 13.96
C ASP A 88 -10.04 11.65 14.32
N ASN A 89 -10.19 12.25 15.50
CA ASN A 89 -9.28 13.28 15.99
C ASN A 89 -7.84 12.78 16.13
N ILE A 90 -7.64 11.54 16.62
CA ILE A 90 -6.32 10.92 16.73
C ILE A 90 -5.67 10.77 15.35
N TYR A 91 -6.42 10.27 14.36
CA TYR A 91 -5.93 10.17 12.99
C TYR A 91 -5.61 11.53 12.39
N ASN A 92 -6.48 12.52 12.57
CA ASN A 92 -6.27 13.89 12.10
C ASN A 92 -4.97 14.48 12.66
N ASP A 93 -4.72 14.33 13.97
CA ASP A 93 -3.51 14.85 14.61
C ASP A 93 -2.23 14.14 14.11
N LEU A 94 -2.27 12.81 13.96
CA LEU A 94 -1.16 12.05 13.39
C LEU A 94 -0.89 12.44 11.92
N MET A 95 -1.95 12.54 11.12
CA MET A 95 -1.84 12.81 9.68
C MET A 95 -1.32 14.22 9.40
N LYS A 96 -1.72 15.23 10.20
CA LYS A 96 -1.19 16.59 10.09
C LYS A 96 0.33 16.62 10.15
N VAL A 97 0.93 15.87 11.06
CA VAL A 97 2.39 15.84 11.24
C VAL A 97 3.05 14.92 10.20
N ASN A 98 2.51 13.70 10.02
CA ASN A 98 3.10 12.71 9.11
C ASN A 98 3.10 13.18 7.64
N GLN A 99 2.06 13.87 7.18
CA GLN A 99 1.99 14.36 5.79
C GLN A 99 3.06 15.41 5.49
N VAL A 100 3.32 16.31 6.44
CA VAL A 100 4.34 17.34 6.32
C VAL A 100 5.74 16.72 6.32
N ILE A 101 6.00 15.78 7.24
CA ILE A 101 7.25 15.02 7.29
C ILE A 101 7.44 14.22 5.98
N SER A 102 6.40 13.58 5.48
CA SER A 102 6.43 12.82 4.21
C SER A 102 6.79 13.71 3.03
N LEU A 103 6.22 14.91 2.94
CA LEU A 103 6.61 15.88 1.91
C LEU A 103 8.10 16.22 2.01
N LEU A 104 8.56 16.58 3.21
CA LEU A 104 9.95 16.99 3.45
C LEU A 104 10.96 15.87 3.15
N ALA A 105 10.59 14.61 3.34
CA ALA A 105 11.42 13.45 2.98
C ALA A 105 11.87 13.46 1.51
N TYR A 106 11.09 14.07 0.61
CA TYR A 106 11.38 14.08 -0.83
C TYR A 106 11.84 15.44 -1.37
N VAL A 107 11.55 16.55 -0.67
CA VAL A 107 11.77 17.89 -1.23
C VAL A 107 12.68 18.79 -0.41
N HIS A 108 13.02 18.43 0.83
CA HIS A 108 13.85 19.28 1.68
C HIS A 108 15.29 19.38 1.12
N PRO A 109 15.92 20.57 1.03
CA PRO A 109 17.24 20.73 0.41
C PRO A 109 18.37 20.05 1.19
N ASN A 110 18.22 19.87 2.51
CA ASN A 110 19.20 19.18 3.36
C ASN A 110 18.90 17.68 3.46
N ASP A 111 19.89 16.86 3.08
CA ASP A 111 19.85 15.39 3.04
C ASP A 111 19.65 14.75 4.42
N GLU A 112 20.24 15.29 5.48
CA GLU A 112 20.08 14.74 6.84
C GLU A 112 18.62 14.86 7.31
N ILE A 113 17.96 15.98 6.99
CA ILE A 113 16.54 16.18 7.27
C ILE A 113 15.69 15.23 6.44
N ARG A 114 16.00 15.04 5.14
CA ARG A 114 15.29 14.07 4.30
C ARG A 114 15.39 12.65 4.86
N ASN A 115 16.59 12.22 5.24
CA ASN A 115 16.83 10.90 5.81
C ASN A 115 16.07 10.72 7.13
N LYS A 116 16.11 11.72 8.02
CA LYS A 116 15.34 11.65 9.26
C LYS A 116 13.83 11.59 9.01
N CYS A 117 13.32 12.35 8.04
CA CYS A 117 11.91 12.27 7.65
C CYS A 117 11.54 10.87 7.12
N LEU A 118 12.41 10.23 6.32
CA LEU A 118 12.19 8.85 5.86
C LEU A 118 12.09 7.87 7.03
N GLU A 119 12.99 7.96 8.02
CA GLU A 119 12.90 7.16 9.24
C GLU A 119 11.57 7.40 9.98
N SER A 120 11.19 8.67 10.19
CA SER A 120 9.95 9.05 10.86
C SER A 120 8.70 8.55 10.12
N THR A 121 8.66 8.60 8.78
CA THR A 121 7.54 8.02 8.01
C THR A 121 7.42 6.51 8.20
N ALA A 122 8.55 5.80 8.32
CA ALA A 122 8.54 4.38 8.65
C ALA A 122 8.04 4.11 10.08
N GLU A 123 8.38 4.97 11.04
CA GLU A 123 7.87 4.91 12.42
C GLU A 123 6.35 5.15 12.48
N PHE A 124 5.84 6.18 11.80
CA PHE A 124 4.40 6.40 11.65
C PHE A 124 3.72 5.20 10.99
N GLY A 125 4.31 4.64 9.93
CA GLY A 125 3.79 3.44 9.27
C GLY A 125 3.64 2.24 10.21
N LYS A 126 4.64 2.00 11.07
CA LYS A 126 4.54 0.96 12.12
C LYS A 126 3.40 1.27 13.10
N PHE A 127 3.29 2.51 13.55
CA PHE A 127 2.25 2.89 14.50
C PHE A 127 0.83 2.83 13.91
N PHE A 128 0.61 3.25 12.65
CA PHE A 128 -0.67 3.07 11.98
C PHE A 128 -1.04 1.59 11.85
N ASN A 129 -0.06 0.72 11.57
CA ASN A 129 -0.27 -0.72 11.55
C ASN A 129 -0.68 -1.24 12.95
N GLU A 130 -0.02 -0.80 14.02
CA GLU A 130 -0.42 -1.11 15.40
C GLU A 130 -1.88 -0.72 15.69
N ILE A 131 -2.31 0.48 15.28
CA ILE A 131 -3.70 0.93 15.45
C ILE A 131 -4.66 0.02 14.68
N SER A 132 -4.38 -0.27 13.40
CA SER A 132 -5.23 -1.12 12.56
C SER A 132 -5.34 -2.57 13.03
N LEU A 133 -4.39 -2.99 13.88
CA LEU A 133 -4.31 -4.32 14.48
C LEU A 133 -4.62 -4.31 15.99
N SER A 134 -5.18 -3.21 16.52
CA SER A 134 -5.55 -3.11 17.93
C SER A 134 -6.88 -3.81 18.21
N GLU A 135 -6.82 -4.94 18.94
CA GLU A 135 -8.01 -5.66 19.40
C GLU A 135 -8.85 -4.83 20.38
N GLU A 136 -8.20 -4.04 21.23
CA GLU A 136 -8.86 -3.14 22.19
C GLU A 136 -9.65 -2.06 21.45
N LEU A 137 -9.08 -1.50 20.38
CA LEU A 137 -9.77 -0.52 19.55
C LEU A 137 -10.93 -1.15 18.77
N TYR A 138 -10.73 -2.33 18.19
CA TYR A 138 -11.82 -3.06 17.53
C TYR A 138 -12.98 -3.29 18.51
N ASN A 139 -12.69 -3.81 19.70
CA ASN A 139 -13.71 -4.06 20.71
C ASN A 139 -14.45 -2.78 21.08
N ALA A 140 -13.74 -1.67 21.27
CA ALA A 140 -14.34 -0.37 21.57
C ALA A 140 -15.31 0.10 20.47
N VAL A 141 -14.88 0.03 19.21
CA VAL A 141 -15.70 0.42 18.05
C VAL A 141 -16.87 -0.55 17.86
N LYS A 142 -16.65 -1.86 18.04
CA LYS A 142 -17.68 -2.89 17.90
C LYS A 142 -18.74 -2.77 18.99
N GLU A 143 -18.34 -2.56 20.23
CA GLU A 143 -19.23 -2.27 21.36
C GLU A 143 -20.12 -1.06 21.05
N TYR A 144 -19.52 0.05 20.61
CA TYR A 144 -20.26 1.24 20.20
C TYR A 144 -21.24 0.93 19.05
N SER A 145 -20.85 0.12 18.07
CA SER A 145 -21.70 -0.25 16.93
C SER A 145 -22.97 -1.04 17.30
N LEU A 146 -23.05 -1.53 18.54
CA LEU A 146 -24.22 -2.25 19.07
C LEU A 146 -25.13 -1.37 19.92
N MET A 147 -24.69 -0.15 20.28
CA MET A 147 -25.47 0.80 21.09
C MET A 147 -26.66 1.35 20.31
N ASP A 148 -27.72 1.77 21.02
CA ASP A 148 -28.92 2.33 20.36
C ASP A 148 -28.63 3.62 19.61
N GLU A 149 -27.75 4.48 20.14
CA GLU A 149 -27.31 5.71 19.44
C GLU A 149 -26.72 5.39 18.04
N SER A 150 -25.97 4.29 17.91
CA SER A 150 -25.31 3.93 16.65
C SER A 150 -26.32 3.65 15.53
N LYS A 151 -27.52 3.14 15.88
CA LYS A 151 -28.60 2.81 14.93
C LYS A 151 -29.26 4.07 14.36
N GLU A 152 -29.21 5.17 15.12
CA GLU A 152 -29.78 6.47 14.76
C GLU A 152 -28.82 7.36 13.95
N LEU A 153 -27.55 6.95 13.80
CA LEU A 153 -26.58 7.69 12.99
C LEU A 153 -27.04 7.83 11.54
N LYS A 154 -26.73 8.97 10.92
CA LYS A 154 -27.07 9.29 9.53
C LYS A 154 -25.84 9.71 8.73
N SER A 155 -25.95 9.59 7.41
CA SER A 155 -24.98 10.14 6.45
C SER A 155 -23.52 9.73 6.74
N ALA A 156 -22.59 10.68 6.83
CA ALA A 156 -21.17 10.43 7.02
C ALA A 156 -20.84 9.72 8.34
N LYS A 157 -21.53 10.05 9.45
CA LYS A 157 -21.29 9.39 10.76
C LYS A 157 -21.60 7.89 10.69
N LYS A 158 -22.74 7.53 10.08
CA LYS A 158 -23.12 6.12 9.88
C LYS A 158 -22.13 5.40 8.98
N LYS A 159 -21.74 6.03 7.88
CA LYS A 159 -20.77 5.48 6.93
C LYS A 159 -19.42 5.22 7.61
N TYR A 160 -18.91 6.20 8.36
CA TYR A 160 -17.63 6.10 9.06
C TYR A 160 -17.63 4.92 10.05
N LEU A 161 -18.69 4.76 10.85
CA LEU A 161 -18.81 3.62 11.75
C LEU A 161 -18.79 2.27 11.00
N ILE A 162 -19.59 2.14 9.95
CA ILE A 162 -19.69 0.89 9.17
C ILE A 162 -18.33 0.54 8.56
N GLU A 163 -17.69 1.49 7.85
CA GLU A 163 -16.41 1.24 7.19
C GLU A 163 -15.29 0.94 8.18
N THR A 164 -15.28 1.57 9.36
CA THR A 164 -14.30 1.29 10.41
C THR A 164 -14.44 -0.14 10.94
N VAL A 165 -15.68 -0.58 11.23
CA VAL A 165 -15.94 -1.97 11.66
C VAL A 165 -15.53 -2.95 10.56
N GLU A 166 -15.95 -2.71 9.32
CA GLU A 166 -15.62 -3.56 8.17
C GLU A 166 -14.10 -3.70 8.00
N GLU A 167 -13.32 -2.62 8.13
CA GLU A 167 -11.86 -2.67 8.02
C GLU A 167 -11.22 -3.60 9.07
N PHE A 168 -11.65 -3.52 10.33
CA PHE A 168 -11.20 -4.45 11.36
C PHE A 168 -11.63 -5.88 11.08
N GLU A 169 -12.88 -6.11 10.68
CA GLU A 169 -13.38 -7.47 10.43
C GLU A 169 -12.66 -8.13 9.25
N ARG A 170 -12.32 -7.34 8.23
CA ARG A 170 -11.47 -7.77 7.10
C ARG A 170 -10.03 -8.05 7.51
N ASN A 171 -9.57 -7.46 8.61
CA ASN A 171 -8.32 -7.83 9.28
C ASN A 171 -8.45 -9.04 10.20
N GLY A 172 -9.63 -9.67 10.27
CA GLY A 172 -9.89 -10.89 11.03
C GLY A 172 -10.26 -10.63 12.48
N PHE A 173 -10.63 -9.41 12.86
CA PHE A 173 -11.00 -9.12 14.25
C PHE A 173 -12.34 -9.70 14.67
N ALA A 174 -13.24 -10.00 13.72
CA ALA A 174 -14.45 -10.81 13.96
C ALA A 174 -14.17 -12.31 14.17
N LEU A 175 -12.95 -12.77 13.87
CA LEU A 175 -12.56 -14.17 14.09
C LEU A 175 -12.13 -14.39 15.54
N SER A 176 -12.16 -15.67 15.97
CA SER A 176 -11.48 -16.06 17.21
C SER A 176 -9.99 -15.78 17.11
N LYS A 177 -9.31 -15.66 18.26
CA LYS A 177 -7.88 -15.37 18.33
C LYS A 177 -7.05 -16.41 17.56
N GLU A 178 -7.43 -17.68 17.64
CA GLU A 178 -6.78 -18.80 16.94
C GLU A 178 -6.92 -18.63 15.42
N LYS A 179 -8.14 -18.36 14.95
CA LYS A 179 -8.39 -18.10 13.52
C LYS A 179 -7.71 -16.82 13.04
N ARG A 180 -7.55 -15.80 13.87
CA ARG A 180 -6.79 -14.59 13.52
C ARG A 180 -5.30 -14.89 13.37
N GLN A 181 -4.74 -15.80 14.17
CA GLN A 181 -3.37 -16.29 13.97
C GLN A 181 -3.23 -17.07 12.67
N GLU A 182 -4.20 -17.93 12.32
CA GLU A 182 -4.24 -18.58 11.00
C GLU A 182 -4.29 -17.56 9.86
N LEU A 183 -5.13 -16.53 9.99
CA LEU A 183 -5.22 -15.44 9.00
C LEU A 183 -3.88 -14.73 8.81
N LYS A 184 -3.15 -14.48 9.89
CA LYS A 184 -1.81 -13.88 9.83
C LYS A 184 -0.86 -14.77 9.02
N LEU A 185 -0.84 -16.08 9.26
CA LEU A 185 -0.01 -17.01 8.50
C LEU A 185 -0.33 -16.98 7.00
N TYR A 186 -1.62 -16.90 6.63
CA TYR A 186 -2.01 -16.75 5.23
C TYR A 186 -1.53 -15.43 4.63
N LYS A 187 -1.67 -14.31 5.36
CA LYS A 187 -1.22 -12.99 4.90
C LYS A 187 0.31 -12.94 4.73
N ASP A 188 1.06 -13.47 5.70
CA ASP A 188 2.52 -13.54 5.65
C ASP A 188 2.98 -14.37 4.44
N LYS A 189 2.43 -15.57 4.28
CA LYS A 189 2.75 -16.44 3.14
C LYS A 189 2.41 -15.80 1.79
N LEU A 190 1.27 -15.10 1.69
CA LEU A 190 0.90 -14.36 0.48
C LEU A 190 1.86 -13.21 0.18
N SER A 191 2.35 -12.52 1.21
CA SER A 191 3.38 -11.49 1.08
C SER A 191 4.69 -12.08 0.55
N ASP A 192 5.16 -13.16 1.15
CA ASP A 192 6.39 -13.84 0.73
C ASP A 192 6.31 -14.37 -0.70
N LEU A 193 5.18 -15.00 -1.07
CA LEU A 193 4.94 -15.47 -2.43
C LEU A 193 4.89 -14.31 -3.44
N GLY A 194 4.32 -13.16 -3.05
CA GLY A 194 4.30 -11.96 -3.88
C GLY A 194 5.70 -11.43 -4.15
N ILE A 195 6.52 -11.30 -3.10
CA ILE A 195 7.92 -10.88 -3.21
C ILE A 195 8.71 -11.85 -4.11
N GLN A 196 8.53 -13.16 -3.95
CA GLN A 196 9.19 -14.16 -4.79
C GLN A 196 8.73 -14.07 -6.26
N PHE A 197 7.44 -13.86 -6.50
CA PHE A 197 6.89 -13.70 -7.85
C PHE A 197 7.52 -12.51 -8.58
N ASP A 198 7.59 -11.35 -7.92
CA ASP A 198 8.17 -10.13 -8.48
C ASP A 198 9.68 -10.23 -8.65
N ALA A 199 10.38 -10.86 -7.69
CA ALA A 199 11.82 -11.11 -7.76
C ALA A 199 12.18 -12.02 -8.94
N ASN A 200 11.38 -13.06 -9.20
CA ASN A 200 11.59 -13.95 -10.35
C ASN A 200 11.43 -13.20 -11.67
N ILE A 201 10.47 -12.28 -11.80
CA ILE A 201 10.33 -11.43 -13.00
C ILE A 201 11.55 -10.51 -13.15
N SER A 202 11.92 -9.82 -12.06
CA SER A 202 12.99 -8.82 -12.08
C SER A 202 14.38 -9.43 -12.35
N SER A 203 14.59 -10.68 -11.90
CA SER A 203 15.83 -11.42 -12.12
C SER A 203 15.82 -12.29 -13.38
N HIS A 204 14.71 -12.35 -14.12
CA HIS A 204 14.64 -13.11 -15.35
C HIS A 204 15.49 -12.43 -16.42
N GLN A 205 16.49 -13.15 -16.93
CA GLN A 205 17.37 -12.69 -18.00
C GLN A 205 17.20 -13.65 -19.18
N ASP A 206 16.61 -13.14 -20.25
CA ASP A 206 16.56 -13.81 -21.55
C ASP A 206 16.77 -12.75 -22.63
N PHE A 207 17.20 -13.19 -23.80
CA PHE A 207 17.46 -12.33 -24.95
C PHE A 207 17.31 -13.12 -26.24
N LEU A 208 17.08 -12.38 -27.32
CA LEU A 208 17.23 -12.88 -28.68
C LEU A 208 18.63 -12.53 -29.17
N VAL A 209 19.33 -13.49 -29.78
CA VAL A 209 20.52 -13.22 -30.60
C VAL A 209 20.06 -13.16 -32.05
N ALA A 210 20.17 -11.98 -32.66
CA ALA A 210 19.74 -11.71 -34.02
C ALA A 210 20.94 -11.52 -34.96
N THR A 211 20.80 -11.98 -36.21
CA THR A 211 21.75 -11.70 -37.29
C THR A 211 21.49 -10.31 -37.91
N GLU A 212 22.43 -9.78 -38.69
CA GLU A 212 22.22 -8.52 -39.46
C GLU A 212 20.93 -8.57 -40.29
N GLU A 213 20.65 -9.69 -40.95
CA GLU A 213 19.43 -9.88 -41.76
C GLU A 213 18.16 -9.76 -40.92
N GLN A 214 18.18 -10.26 -39.68
CA GLN A 214 17.05 -10.18 -38.76
C GLN A 214 16.85 -8.76 -38.17
N MET A 215 17.83 -7.88 -38.33
CA MET A 215 17.78 -6.47 -37.93
C MET A 215 17.24 -5.54 -39.03
N ASP A 216 16.81 -6.06 -40.19
CA ASP A 216 16.20 -5.22 -41.25
C ASP A 216 14.97 -4.45 -40.71
N GLY A 217 14.90 -3.17 -41.06
CA GLY A 217 13.87 -2.22 -40.62
C GLY A 217 14.21 -1.44 -39.36
N LEU A 218 15.22 -1.84 -38.58
CA LEU A 218 15.60 -1.15 -37.35
C LEU A 218 16.44 0.11 -37.64
N PRO A 219 16.23 1.19 -36.88
CA PRO A 219 17.11 2.37 -36.90
C PRO A 219 18.58 2.03 -36.59
N GLU A 220 19.51 2.76 -37.20
CA GLU A 220 20.95 2.50 -37.08
C GLU A 220 21.50 2.73 -35.66
N ASP A 221 20.96 3.69 -34.93
CA ASP A 221 21.29 3.91 -33.52
C ASP A 221 20.85 2.73 -32.65
N TYR A 222 19.67 2.15 -32.92
CA TYR A 222 19.21 0.95 -32.26
C TYR A 222 20.11 -0.25 -32.56
N LYS A 223 20.48 -0.46 -33.83
CA LYS A 223 21.41 -1.54 -34.20
C LYS A 223 22.75 -1.39 -33.46
N LYS A 224 23.33 -0.20 -33.48
CA LYS A 224 24.62 0.09 -32.82
C LYS A 224 24.60 -0.19 -31.32
N SER A 225 23.49 0.13 -30.63
CA SER A 225 23.40 -0.09 -29.17
C SER A 225 23.23 -1.55 -28.77
N HIS A 226 22.89 -2.45 -29.70
CA HIS A 226 22.68 -3.87 -29.43
C HIS A 226 23.73 -4.78 -30.11
N LEU A 227 24.69 -4.21 -30.85
CA LEU A 227 25.74 -4.94 -31.57
C LEU A 227 26.73 -5.62 -30.60
N GLN A 228 27.07 -6.87 -30.89
CA GLN A 228 28.05 -7.67 -30.16
C GLN A 228 29.39 -7.78 -30.92
N GLU A 229 30.44 -8.23 -30.24
CA GLU A 229 31.79 -8.38 -30.82
C GLU A 229 31.83 -9.37 -31.99
N ASP A 230 30.97 -10.39 -31.98
CA ASP A 230 30.85 -11.41 -33.02
C ASP A 230 29.99 -10.98 -34.22
N ARG A 231 29.61 -9.69 -34.26
CA ARG A 231 28.74 -9.08 -35.28
C ARG A 231 27.29 -9.59 -35.28
N THR A 232 26.83 -10.18 -34.17
CA THR A 232 25.41 -10.42 -33.91
C THR A 232 24.80 -9.31 -33.05
N TYR A 233 23.49 -9.36 -32.83
CA TYR A 233 22.75 -8.36 -32.05
C TYR A 233 22.03 -9.02 -30.87
N LYS A 234 22.23 -8.50 -29.66
CA LYS A 234 21.56 -9.01 -28.45
C LYS A 234 20.39 -8.13 -28.09
N ILE A 235 19.17 -8.65 -28.23
CA ILE A 235 17.93 -7.93 -27.93
C ILE A 235 17.36 -8.44 -26.61
N GLY A 236 17.38 -7.58 -25.59
CA GLY A 236 16.82 -7.86 -24.26
C GLY A 236 15.29 -7.78 -24.21
N MET A 237 14.74 -8.12 -23.04
CA MET A 237 13.30 -8.11 -22.77
C MET A 237 12.80 -6.78 -22.20
N GLU A 238 13.69 -5.88 -21.80
CA GLU A 238 13.36 -4.55 -21.30
C GLU A 238 12.62 -3.73 -22.35
N TYR A 239 11.66 -2.91 -21.92
CA TYR A 239 10.79 -2.13 -22.80
C TYR A 239 11.55 -1.33 -23.88
N PRO A 240 12.67 -0.63 -23.58
CA PRO A 240 13.43 0.09 -24.59
C PRO A 240 14.05 -0.80 -25.68
N SER A 241 14.26 -2.08 -25.42
CA SER A 241 14.80 -3.04 -26.40
C SER A 241 13.67 -3.80 -27.10
N TYR A 242 12.70 -4.33 -26.34
CA TYR A 242 11.61 -5.14 -26.88
C TYR A 242 10.68 -4.34 -27.81
N ILE A 243 10.22 -3.16 -27.40
CA ILE A 243 9.18 -2.42 -28.13
C ILE A 243 9.67 -1.96 -29.52
N PRO A 244 10.88 -1.35 -29.68
CA PRO A 244 11.35 -0.96 -31.00
C PRO A 244 11.59 -2.16 -31.92
N PHE A 245 12.09 -3.28 -31.39
CA PHE A 245 12.26 -4.50 -32.18
C PHE A 245 10.92 -5.00 -32.73
N MET A 246 9.91 -5.11 -31.88
CA MET A 246 8.58 -5.58 -32.27
C MET A 246 7.89 -4.63 -33.26
N LYS A 247 8.18 -3.34 -33.18
CA LYS A 247 7.59 -2.31 -34.03
C LYS A 247 8.23 -2.21 -35.41
N TYR A 248 9.57 -2.29 -35.48
CA TYR A 248 10.31 -1.96 -36.69
C TYR A 248 10.98 -3.15 -37.39
N SER A 249 11.25 -4.26 -36.69
CA SER A 249 11.87 -5.42 -37.33
C SER A 249 10.94 -5.97 -38.40
N LYS A 250 11.49 -6.24 -39.59
CA LYS A 250 10.77 -6.92 -40.68
C LYS A 250 10.84 -8.45 -40.56
N SER A 251 11.67 -9.00 -39.67
CA SER A 251 11.81 -10.45 -39.49
C SER A 251 10.69 -11.04 -38.64
N ASP A 252 9.70 -11.70 -39.27
CA ASP A 252 8.60 -12.36 -38.56
C ASP A 252 9.08 -13.44 -37.59
N GLU A 253 10.11 -14.21 -37.98
CA GLU A 253 10.64 -15.29 -37.16
C GLU A 253 11.29 -14.74 -35.89
N ALA A 254 12.14 -13.71 -36.03
CA ALA A 254 12.79 -13.07 -34.90
C ALA A 254 11.77 -12.38 -33.98
N ARG A 255 10.77 -11.67 -34.54
CA ARG A 255 9.67 -11.09 -33.75
C ARG A 255 8.87 -12.18 -33.01
N LYS A 256 8.63 -13.33 -33.63
CA LYS A 256 7.91 -14.46 -33.02
C LYS A 256 8.72 -15.09 -31.90
N GLU A 257 10.02 -15.30 -32.09
CA GLU A 257 10.91 -15.83 -31.05
C GLU A 257 10.99 -14.88 -29.85
N LEU A 258 11.29 -13.60 -30.10
CA LEU A 258 11.36 -12.58 -29.05
C LEU A 258 10.04 -12.47 -28.29
N ALA A 259 8.90 -12.43 -28.99
CA ALA A 259 7.59 -12.39 -28.36
C ALA A 259 7.29 -13.63 -27.49
N ARG A 260 7.77 -14.82 -27.90
CA ARG A 260 7.64 -16.04 -27.08
C ARG A 260 8.47 -15.96 -25.81
N LYS A 261 9.72 -15.52 -25.90
CA LYS A 261 10.59 -15.30 -24.74
C LYS A 261 9.95 -14.31 -23.76
N TYR A 262 9.56 -13.14 -24.27
CA TYR A 262 8.90 -12.10 -23.48
C TYR A 262 7.62 -12.58 -22.78
N LYS A 263 6.73 -13.28 -23.49
CA LYS A 263 5.47 -13.80 -22.92
C LYS A 263 5.67 -14.95 -21.93
N ASN A 264 6.82 -15.61 -21.91
CA ASN A 264 7.16 -16.68 -20.98
C ASN A 264 8.13 -16.23 -19.88
N THR A 265 8.27 -14.91 -19.67
CA THR A 265 9.09 -14.33 -18.60
C THR A 265 8.77 -15.00 -17.27
N ALA A 266 9.80 -15.63 -16.67
CA ALA A 266 9.73 -16.35 -15.41
C ALA A 266 8.65 -17.46 -15.31
N ALA A 267 8.09 -17.94 -16.42
CA ALA A 267 6.98 -18.90 -16.39
C ALA A 267 7.35 -20.23 -15.70
N ASP A 268 8.60 -20.66 -15.85
CA ASP A 268 9.17 -21.86 -15.22
C ASP A 268 9.07 -21.84 -13.69
N LYS A 269 9.20 -20.67 -13.07
CA LYS A 269 9.11 -20.50 -11.60
C LYS A 269 7.74 -19.99 -11.15
N ASN A 270 7.19 -19.01 -11.88
CA ASN A 270 6.03 -18.26 -11.43
C ASN A 270 4.71 -18.97 -11.64
N LEU A 271 4.62 -19.98 -12.51
CA LEU A 271 3.40 -20.77 -12.64
C LEU A 271 3.05 -21.50 -11.33
N ASP A 272 4.03 -22.09 -10.65
CA ASP A 272 3.78 -22.80 -9.39
C ASP A 272 3.57 -21.83 -8.21
N ILE A 273 4.28 -20.70 -8.19
CA ILE A 273 4.03 -19.63 -7.21
C ILE A 273 2.61 -19.06 -7.39
N LEU A 274 2.17 -18.83 -8.63
CA LEU A 274 0.81 -18.34 -8.90
C LEU A 274 -0.25 -19.33 -8.41
N LYS A 275 -0.07 -20.63 -8.65
CA LYS A 275 -0.96 -21.67 -8.11
C LYS A 275 -1.03 -21.59 -6.58
N GLN A 276 0.12 -21.47 -5.91
CA GLN A 276 0.17 -21.32 -4.46
C GLN A 276 -0.56 -20.05 -3.98
N ILE A 277 -0.35 -18.91 -4.64
CA ILE A 277 -1.06 -17.65 -4.35
C ILE A 277 -2.58 -17.85 -4.45
N LEU A 278 -3.05 -18.53 -5.49
CA LEU A 278 -4.49 -18.79 -5.69
C LEU A 278 -5.06 -19.67 -4.56
N VAL A 279 -4.34 -20.73 -4.18
CA VAL A 279 -4.74 -21.63 -3.08
C VAL A 279 -4.77 -20.89 -1.74
N GLU A 280 -3.73 -20.10 -1.42
CA GLU A 280 -3.69 -19.36 -0.15
C GLU A 280 -4.75 -18.24 -0.10
N ARG A 281 -5.04 -17.58 -1.23
CA ARG A 281 -6.16 -16.63 -1.35
C ARG A 281 -7.51 -17.28 -1.13
N GLU A 282 -7.71 -18.50 -1.64
CA GLU A 282 -8.94 -19.26 -1.42
C GLU A 282 -9.12 -19.63 0.06
N LYS A 283 -8.08 -20.16 0.71
CA LYS A 283 -8.10 -20.50 2.14
C LYS A 283 -8.36 -19.28 3.00
N MET A 284 -7.68 -18.16 2.72
CA MET A 284 -7.88 -16.89 3.41
C MET A 284 -9.33 -16.40 3.28
N ALA A 285 -9.90 -16.42 2.08
CA ALA A 285 -11.26 -15.98 1.84
C ALA A 285 -12.28 -16.85 2.61
N LYS A 286 -12.12 -18.17 2.58
CA LYS A 286 -12.96 -19.12 3.33
C LYS A 286 -12.87 -18.90 4.84
N LEU A 287 -11.68 -18.68 5.37
CA LEU A 287 -11.46 -18.39 6.79
C LEU A 287 -12.24 -17.13 7.24
N LEU A 288 -12.25 -16.11 6.38
CA LEU A 288 -12.97 -14.85 6.59
C LEU A 288 -14.47 -14.93 6.26
N GLY A 289 -15.00 -16.09 5.85
CA GLY A 289 -16.43 -16.29 5.56
C GLY A 289 -16.86 -15.90 4.14
N TYR A 290 -15.93 -15.62 3.23
CA TYR A 290 -16.24 -15.29 1.83
C TYR A 290 -16.22 -16.53 0.94
N LYS A 291 -17.12 -16.56 -0.05
CA LYS A 291 -17.18 -17.64 -1.06
C LYS A 291 -15.92 -17.72 -1.93
N THR A 292 -15.35 -16.57 -2.28
CA THR A 292 -14.15 -16.45 -3.10
C THR A 292 -13.29 -15.26 -2.66
N PHE A 293 -12.01 -15.27 -3.01
CA PHE A 293 -11.16 -14.10 -2.80
C PHE A 293 -11.65 -12.87 -3.58
N ALA A 294 -12.28 -13.06 -4.74
CA ALA A 294 -12.89 -11.96 -5.49
C ALA A 294 -14.06 -11.32 -4.73
N ALA A 295 -14.90 -12.11 -4.06
CA ALA A 295 -15.95 -11.58 -3.18
C ALA A 295 -15.36 -10.75 -2.04
N TYR A 296 -14.33 -11.28 -1.36
CA TYR A 296 -13.58 -10.52 -0.34
C TYR A 296 -13.02 -9.20 -0.90
N ARG A 297 -12.47 -9.19 -2.11
CA ARG A 297 -11.86 -7.99 -2.72
C ARG A 297 -12.87 -6.98 -3.26
N THR A 298 -14.10 -7.38 -3.55
CA THR A 298 -15.10 -6.52 -4.22
C THR A 298 -16.10 -5.90 -3.26
N GLU A 299 -16.33 -6.49 -2.08
CA GLU A 299 -17.28 -6.00 -1.07
C GLU A 299 -17.11 -4.51 -0.72
N ASN A 300 -15.87 -4.06 -0.49
CA ASN A 300 -15.56 -2.67 -0.17
C ASN A 300 -15.31 -1.78 -1.40
N ARG A 301 -15.53 -2.31 -2.62
CA ARG A 301 -15.39 -1.57 -3.88
C ARG A 301 -16.76 -1.16 -4.43
N MET A 302 -16.77 -0.24 -5.38
CA MET A 302 -18.02 0.18 -6.05
C MET A 302 -18.74 -0.97 -6.75
N ALA A 303 -18.01 -1.96 -7.29
CA ALA A 303 -18.60 -3.11 -7.96
C ALA A 303 -19.38 -4.04 -7.01
N LYS A 304 -19.05 -4.04 -5.71
CA LYS A 304 -19.68 -4.83 -4.62
C LYS A 304 -19.60 -6.36 -4.73
N SER A 305 -19.56 -6.92 -5.93
CA SER A 305 -19.53 -8.36 -6.13
C SER A 305 -18.76 -8.75 -7.40
N PRO A 306 -18.23 -9.98 -7.48
CA PRO A 306 -17.58 -10.47 -8.70
C PRO A 306 -18.56 -10.62 -9.87
N GLU A 307 -19.84 -10.85 -9.62
CA GLU A 307 -20.88 -10.96 -10.66
C GLU A 307 -21.05 -9.64 -11.42
N VAL A 308 -21.05 -8.52 -10.72
CA VAL A 308 -21.12 -7.18 -11.36
C VAL A 308 -19.91 -6.94 -12.26
N VAL A 309 -18.71 -7.34 -11.81
CA VAL A 309 -17.47 -7.24 -12.60
C VAL A 309 -17.58 -8.08 -13.87
N TRP A 310 -18.00 -9.35 -13.75
CA TRP A 310 -18.15 -10.25 -14.89
C TRP A 310 -19.21 -9.76 -15.89
N ASN A 311 -20.34 -9.25 -15.41
CA ASN A 311 -21.37 -8.67 -16.28
C ASN A 311 -20.85 -7.47 -17.06
N PHE A 312 -20.08 -6.59 -16.41
CA PHE A 312 -19.45 -5.46 -17.07
C PHE A 312 -18.42 -5.92 -18.12
N GLU A 313 -17.50 -6.82 -17.77
CA GLU A 313 -16.49 -7.31 -18.70
C GLU A 313 -17.09 -8.05 -19.91
N ASN A 314 -18.12 -8.86 -19.70
CA ASN A 314 -18.79 -9.58 -20.79
C ASN A 314 -19.54 -8.62 -21.70
N SER A 315 -20.28 -7.65 -21.14
CA SER A 315 -20.91 -6.59 -21.95
C SER A 315 -19.88 -5.78 -22.72
N LEU A 316 -18.70 -5.52 -22.14
CA LEU A 316 -17.65 -4.77 -22.82
C LEU A 316 -17.08 -5.59 -23.98
N LYS A 317 -16.74 -6.87 -23.74
CA LYS A 317 -16.25 -7.80 -24.76
C LYS A 317 -17.20 -7.88 -25.95
N GLU A 318 -18.50 -8.02 -25.71
CA GLU A 318 -19.51 -8.07 -26.77
C GLU A 318 -19.52 -6.79 -27.63
N LYS A 319 -19.44 -5.62 -26.98
CA LYS A 319 -19.46 -4.32 -27.68
C LYS A 319 -18.19 -4.03 -28.47
N VAL A 320 -17.03 -4.45 -27.97
CA VAL A 320 -15.73 -4.18 -28.64
C VAL A 320 -15.37 -5.24 -29.68
N LYS A 321 -15.94 -6.45 -29.60
CA LYS A 321 -15.61 -7.57 -30.51
C LYS A 321 -15.77 -7.22 -31.99
N PRO A 322 -16.83 -6.55 -32.47
CA PRO A 322 -16.96 -6.20 -33.88
C PRO A 322 -15.82 -5.30 -34.37
N LYS A 323 -15.45 -4.27 -33.58
CA LYS A 323 -14.34 -3.38 -33.93
C LYS A 323 -13.00 -4.12 -33.89
N ALA A 324 -12.76 -4.92 -32.86
CA ALA A 324 -11.53 -5.72 -32.75
C ALA A 324 -11.35 -6.69 -33.93
N LEU A 325 -12.45 -7.32 -34.40
CA LEU A 325 -12.42 -8.17 -35.59
C LEU A 325 -12.14 -7.36 -36.86
N SER A 326 -12.74 -6.18 -37.02
CA SER A 326 -12.44 -5.27 -38.13
C SER A 326 -10.95 -4.87 -38.16
N ASP A 327 -10.39 -4.48 -37.02
CA ASP A 327 -8.98 -4.09 -36.91
C ASP A 327 -8.06 -5.27 -37.22
N TYR A 328 -8.43 -6.47 -36.78
CA TYR A 328 -7.67 -7.67 -37.10
C TYR A 328 -7.66 -7.95 -38.61
N GLN A 329 -8.80 -7.81 -39.30
CA GLN A 329 -8.87 -8.03 -40.74
C GLN A 329 -8.04 -6.99 -41.50
N GLU A 330 -8.09 -5.71 -41.11
CA GLU A 330 -7.26 -4.65 -41.69
C GLU A 330 -5.77 -4.98 -41.55
N LEU A 331 -5.32 -5.40 -40.36
CA LEU A 331 -3.93 -5.81 -40.14
C LEU A 331 -3.54 -7.07 -40.92
N LEU A 332 -4.48 -8.02 -41.12
CA LEU A 332 -4.25 -9.21 -41.92
C LEU A 332 -4.08 -8.87 -43.40
N GLU A 333 -4.91 -7.97 -43.94
CA GLU A 333 -4.81 -7.48 -45.32
C GLU A 333 -3.46 -6.78 -45.55
N VAL A 334 -3.07 -5.86 -44.66
CA VAL A 334 -1.75 -5.22 -44.71
C VAL A 334 -0.62 -6.25 -44.69
N LYS A 335 -0.74 -7.30 -43.86
CA LYS A 335 0.27 -8.37 -43.83
C LYS A 335 0.33 -9.16 -45.13
N ARG A 336 -0.82 -9.49 -45.74
CA ARG A 336 -0.90 -10.20 -47.03
C ARG A 336 -0.23 -9.39 -48.14
N GLU A 337 -0.46 -8.08 -48.17
CA GLU A 337 0.17 -7.16 -49.14
C GLU A 337 1.70 -7.12 -48.94
N ILE A 338 2.17 -6.91 -47.71
CA ILE A 338 3.61 -6.86 -47.39
C ILE A 338 4.31 -8.19 -47.74
N ARG A 339 3.64 -9.32 -47.54
CA ARG A 339 4.20 -10.66 -47.82
C ARG A 339 3.96 -11.15 -49.23
N ASN A 340 3.12 -10.45 -50.00
CA ASN A 340 2.60 -10.94 -51.28
C ASN A 340 2.03 -12.38 -51.18
N ASP A 341 1.31 -12.67 -50.09
CA ASP A 341 0.76 -13.99 -49.78
C ASP A 341 -0.69 -13.88 -49.31
N ILE A 342 -1.63 -14.13 -50.22
CA ILE A 342 -3.07 -14.10 -49.96
C ILE A 342 -3.56 -15.29 -49.13
N THR A 343 -2.75 -16.35 -48.97
CA THR A 343 -3.13 -17.57 -48.26
C THR A 343 -3.01 -17.43 -46.75
N LEU A 344 -2.40 -16.34 -46.25
CA LEU A 344 -2.34 -16.04 -44.83
C LEU A 344 -3.76 -15.91 -44.26
N GLN A 345 -4.08 -16.73 -43.26
CA GLN A 345 -5.35 -16.74 -42.56
C GLN A 345 -5.22 -16.19 -41.15
N SER A 346 -6.36 -15.84 -40.57
CA SER A 346 -6.45 -15.57 -39.14
C SER A 346 -6.00 -16.79 -38.35
N ILE A 347 -5.26 -16.57 -37.27
CA ILE A 347 -5.06 -17.59 -36.25
C ILE A 347 -6.36 -17.60 -35.43
N GLU A 348 -7.18 -18.63 -35.58
CA GLU A 348 -8.28 -18.87 -34.66
C GLU A 348 -7.70 -19.08 -33.25
N SER A 349 -8.15 -18.26 -32.30
CA SER A 349 -7.78 -18.35 -30.88
C SER A 349 -9.00 -18.64 -30.03
#